data_AF-A0A6I7YMF3-F1
#
_entry.id   AF-A0A6I7YMF3-F1
#
_cell.length_a   1.000
_cell.length_b   1.000
_cell.length_c   1.000
_cell.angle_alpha   90.00
_cell.angle_beta   90.00
_cell.angle_gamma   90.00
#
_symmetry.space_group_name_H-M   'P 1'
#
loop_
_entity.id
_entity.type
_entity.pdbx_description
1 polymer ?
#
loop_
_entity_poly.entity_id
_entity_poly.type
_entity_poly.pdbx_seq_one_letter_code
_entity_poly.pdbx_strand_id
1 'polypeptide(L)'
;MDFKSWRKHIDQVVEDEGYWVGLADENGYPLLDIPPFESLTLPRTRLATSEFEFLVHAPAGSPINDDLVADGIGVQDQEGRLIPAKGPTRMLIVVTPGNPRLSYFVNISSLSGISAPDQLTVKGVDGLDCLAFWPGVSIPVEVEKATFSDWSTDASGIQYEKTRRLARVPLATVADGYTLYGKARTVIRRFIQDSFDAVNALMGWTGDEHAVVDFGGGPDTTSEIYLRTSDDYVWDTIAGPAKNSGLYVHVDLWWPGDPAVTVRKDRASGETVSKTWERPMLIVRVDTMKEV
;
A
#
# COMPACT_ATOMS: atom_id res chain seq x y z
N MET A 1 14.27 17.34 7.86
CA MET A 1 14.64 17.88 6.54
C MET A 1 13.36 18.12 5.75
N ASP A 2 13.22 19.23 5.01
CA ASP A 2 12.01 19.41 4.18
C ASP A 2 12.03 18.47 2.96
N PHE A 3 10.86 18.26 2.33
CA PHE A 3 10.72 17.29 1.26
C PHE A 3 11.64 17.58 0.06
N LYS A 4 11.81 18.87 -0.26
CA LYS A 4 12.65 19.32 -1.37
C LYS A 4 14.13 19.01 -1.12
N SER A 5 14.58 19.21 0.12
CA SER A 5 15.94 18.89 0.55
C SER A 5 16.19 17.39 0.54
N TRP A 6 15.20 16.60 1.00
CA TRP A 6 15.26 15.13 0.91
C TRP A 6 15.41 14.67 -0.52
N ARG A 7 14.60 15.19 -1.44
CA ARG A 7 14.69 14.84 -2.85
C ARG A 7 16.06 15.17 -3.43
N LYS A 8 16.58 16.38 -3.18
CA LYS A 8 17.90 16.78 -3.66
C LYS A 8 19.01 15.86 -3.13
N HIS A 9 18.93 15.49 -1.85
CA HIS A 9 19.86 14.55 -1.22
C HIS A 9 19.78 13.18 -1.89
N ILE A 10 18.58 12.63 -2.06
CA ILE A 10 18.37 11.32 -2.69
C ILE A 10 18.87 11.33 -4.14
N ASP A 11 18.53 12.36 -4.92
CA ASP A 11 18.99 12.50 -6.31
C ASP A 11 20.52 12.53 -6.37
N GLN A 12 21.18 13.24 -5.44
CA GLN A 12 22.63 13.28 -5.34
C GLN A 12 23.22 11.91 -4.98
N VAL A 13 22.68 11.22 -3.96
CA VAL A 13 23.15 9.87 -3.57
C VAL A 13 22.98 8.88 -4.72
N VAL A 14 21.87 8.96 -5.46
CA VAL A 14 21.64 8.12 -6.64
C VAL A 14 22.63 8.43 -7.77
N GLU A 15 23.02 9.70 -7.96
CA GLU A 15 24.04 10.10 -8.94
C GLU A 15 25.43 9.61 -8.52
N ASP A 16 25.77 9.70 -7.24
CA ASP A 16 27.09 9.38 -6.70
C ASP A 16 27.29 7.86 -6.52
N GLU A 17 26.29 7.13 -6.00
CA GLU A 17 26.38 5.72 -5.59
C GLU A 17 25.59 4.76 -6.50
N GLY A 18 24.75 5.29 -7.40
CA GLY A 18 23.95 4.50 -8.34
C GLY A 18 22.66 3.93 -7.74
N TYR A 19 22.37 4.17 -6.46
CA TYR A 19 21.11 3.83 -5.81
C TYR A 19 20.95 4.59 -4.48
N TRP A 20 19.73 4.64 -3.96
CA TRP A 20 19.45 5.09 -2.60
C TRP A 20 18.50 4.10 -1.93
N VAL A 21 18.78 3.78 -0.67
CA VAL A 21 17.90 2.99 0.20
C VAL A 21 17.63 3.82 1.45
N GLY A 22 16.36 3.98 1.79
CA GLY A 22 15.95 4.77 2.94
C GLY A 22 14.71 4.22 3.63
N LEU A 23 14.50 4.67 4.86
CA LEU A 23 13.27 4.42 5.60
C LEU A 23 12.32 5.59 5.42
N ALA A 24 11.04 5.27 5.26
CA ALA A 24 9.95 6.24 5.24
C ALA A 24 8.88 5.89 6.29
N ASP A 25 8.13 6.90 6.71
CA ASP A 25 7.00 6.75 7.62
C ASP A 25 5.79 6.06 6.97
N GLU A 26 4.72 5.87 7.74
CA GLU A 26 3.47 5.27 7.27
C GLU A 26 2.80 6.04 6.11
N ASN A 27 3.16 7.31 5.92
CA ASN A 27 2.66 8.18 4.87
C ASN A 27 3.63 8.29 3.68
N GLY A 28 4.76 7.57 3.70
CA GLY A 28 5.75 7.57 2.64
C GLY A 28 6.70 8.78 2.64
N TYR A 29 6.78 9.55 3.73
CA TYR A 29 7.77 10.60 3.91
C TYR A 29 9.13 10.01 4.32
N PRO A 30 10.24 10.40 3.67
CA PRO A 30 11.58 9.95 4.06
C PRO A 30 11.92 10.38 5.51
N LEU A 31 12.43 9.42 6.29
CA LEU A 31 12.84 9.61 7.68
C LEU A 31 14.35 9.59 7.84
N LEU A 32 15.01 8.58 7.27
CA LEU A 32 16.46 8.37 7.40
C LEU A 32 17.04 7.62 6.20
N ASP A 33 18.31 7.88 5.94
CA ASP A 33 19.13 7.06 5.05
C ASP A 33 19.44 5.73 5.74
N ILE A 34 19.36 4.64 4.99
CA ILE A 34 19.80 3.35 5.48
C ILE A 34 21.34 3.31 5.36
N PRO A 35 22.08 3.04 6.46
CA PRO A 35 23.53 2.95 6.40
C PRO A 35 23.97 1.76 5.53
N PRO A 36 25.27 1.68 5.15
CA PRO A 36 25.79 0.56 4.38
C PRO A 36 25.36 -0.79 4.99
N PHE A 37 24.69 -1.59 4.18
CA PHE A 37 24.05 -2.81 4.59
C PHE A 37 24.82 -4.03 4.09
N GLU A 38 24.69 -5.14 4.83
CA GLU A 38 25.38 -6.39 4.51
C GLU A 38 24.72 -7.10 3.34
N SER A 39 23.38 -7.10 3.31
CA SER A 39 22.61 -7.70 2.22
C SER A 39 21.24 -7.06 2.06
N LEU A 40 20.78 -7.04 0.81
CA LEU A 40 19.44 -6.61 0.44
C LEU A 40 18.91 -7.57 -0.64
N THR A 41 17.88 -8.33 -0.28
CA THR A 41 17.25 -9.31 -1.18
C THR A 41 15.85 -8.82 -1.53
N LEU A 42 15.67 -8.46 -2.80
CA LEU A 42 14.40 -7.97 -3.36
C LEU A 42 13.90 -8.96 -4.43
N PRO A 43 13.42 -10.15 -4.04
CA PRO A 43 12.85 -11.06 -5.02
C PRO A 43 11.63 -10.39 -5.65
N ARG A 44 11.45 -10.62 -6.94
CA ARG A 44 10.29 -10.12 -7.69
C ARG A 44 9.57 -11.30 -8.32
N THR A 45 8.45 -11.67 -7.74
CA THR A 45 7.54 -12.63 -8.34
C THR A 45 6.50 -11.87 -9.18
N ARG A 46 6.34 -12.26 -10.44
CA ARG A 46 5.34 -11.64 -11.32
C ARG A 46 3.93 -11.90 -10.78
N LEU A 47 3.13 -10.84 -10.59
CA LEU A 47 1.73 -10.93 -10.13
C LEU A 47 1.56 -11.70 -8.81
N ALA A 48 2.53 -11.57 -7.92
CA ALA A 48 2.41 -12.03 -6.55
C ALA A 48 3.14 -11.03 -5.66
N THR A 49 2.66 -10.90 -4.44
CA THR A 49 3.40 -10.20 -3.40
C THR A 49 4.73 -10.88 -3.19
N SER A 50 5.79 -10.09 -3.10
CA SER A 50 7.15 -10.57 -2.89
C SER A 50 7.65 -10.09 -1.54
N GLU A 51 8.26 -10.99 -0.77
CA GLU A 51 8.87 -10.65 0.51
C GLU A 51 10.26 -10.09 0.29
N PHE A 52 10.66 -9.06 1.01
CA PHE A 52 12.05 -8.60 1.04
C PHE A 52 12.73 -8.99 2.35
N GLU A 53 14.05 -9.13 2.28
CA GLU A 53 14.91 -9.25 3.46
C GLU A 53 16.07 -8.27 3.33
N PHE A 54 16.33 -7.55 4.41
CA PHE A 54 17.37 -6.54 4.52
C PHE A 54 18.17 -6.77 5.80
N LEU A 55 19.49 -6.72 5.70
CA LEU A 55 20.41 -6.98 6.80
C LEU A 55 21.42 -5.85 6.94
N VAL A 56 21.48 -5.26 8.13
CA VAL A 56 22.35 -4.10 8.38
C VAL A 56 22.98 -4.16 9.76
N HIS A 57 24.20 -3.63 9.85
CA HIS A 57 24.84 -3.39 11.13
C HIS A 57 24.18 -2.20 11.82
N ALA A 58 23.57 -2.44 12.97
CA ALA A 58 22.80 -1.46 13.74
C ALA A 58 23.18 -1.51 15.22
N PRO A 59 24.38 -1.00 15.60
CA PRO A 59 24.82 -0.97 16.98
C PRO A 59 23.85 -0.17 17.87
N ALA A 60 23.91 -0.40 19.18
CA ALA A 60 23.09 0.31 20.16
C ALA A 60 23.18 1.84 19.98
N GLY A 61 22.03 2.51 19.92
CA GLY A 61 21.93 3.95 19.65
C GLY A 61 21.94 4.34 18.17
N SER A 62 21.93 3.38 17.24
CA SER A 62 21.71 3.68 15.82
C SER A 62 20.29 4.23 15.60
N PRO A 63 20.11 5.34 14.86
CA PRO A 63 18.79 5.94 14.64
C PRO A 63 17.76 4.99 14.02
N ILE A 64 18.20 4.03 13.21
CA ILE A 64 17.33 3.01 12.60
C ILE A 64 16.63 2.14 13.65
N ASN A 65 17.24 1.94 14.83
CA ASN A 65 16.65 1.14 15.89
C ASN A 65 15.45 1.86 16.51
N ASP A 66 15.48 3.20 16.61
CA ASP A 66 14.39 3.97 17.21
C ASP A 66 13.08 3.85 16.41
N ASP A 67 13.17 3.64 15.10
CA ASP A 67 11.99 3.50 14.22
C ASP A 67 11.58 2.05 13.96
N LEU A 68 12.54 1.10 13.94
CA LEU A 68 12.27 -0.30 13.57
C LEU A 68 12.18 -1.24 14.77
N VAL A 69 12.73 -0.88 15.91
CA VAL A 69 12.77 -1.72 17.10
C VAL A 69 11.88 -1.06 18.14
N ALA A 70 10.72 -1.67 18.44
CA ALA A 70 9.82 -1.09 19.43
C ALA A 70 10.45 -1.09 20.83
N ASP A 71 10.10 -0.06 21.61
CA ASP A 71 10.32 -0.04 23.04
C ASP A 71 9.67 -1.30 23.67
N GLY A 72 10.47 -2.08 24.41
CA GLY A 72 9.96 -3.24 25.14
C GLY A 72 10.00 -4.58 24.41
N ILE A 73 10.97 -4.82 23.53
CA ILE A 73 11.31 -6.20 23.13
C ILE A 73 11.51 -7.06 24.38
N GLY A 74 10.67 -8.09 24.54
CA GLY A 74 10.66 -8.98 25.71
C GLY A 74 9.63 -8.63 26.79
N VAL A 75 8.78 -7.62 26.61
CA VAL A 75 7.67 -7.37 27.55
C VAL A 75 6.62 -8.45 27.37
N GLN A 76 6.40 -9.22 28.43
CA GLN A 76 5.35 -10.23 28.51
C GLN A 76 4.12 -9.65 29.19
N ASP A 77 2.93 -10.08 28.77
CA ASP A 77 1.69 -9.86 29.53
C ASP A 77 1.72 -10.64 30.86
N GLN A 78 0.70 -10.45 31.70
CA GLN A 78 0.59 -11.17 32.99
C GLN A 78 0.49 -12.69 32.82
N GLU A 79 0.29 -13.19 31.60
CA GLU A 79 0.19 -14.60 31.23
C GLU A 79 1.48 -15.12 30.55
N GLY A 80 2.55 -14.31 30.50
CA GLY A 80 3.84 -14.68 29.91
C GLY A 80 3.91 -14.61 28.39
N ARG A 81 2.90 -14.03 27.72
CA ARG A 81 2.88 -13.87 26.26
C ARG A 81 3.59 -12.60 25.85
N LEU A 82 4.44 -12.69 24.83
CA LEU A 82 5.09 -11.50 24.26
C LEU A 82 4.04 -10.51 23.74
N ILE A 83 4.15 -9.26 24.19
CA ILE A 83 3.32 -8.17 23.66
C ILE A 83 3.90 -7.78 22.30
N PRO A 84 3.10 -7.81 21.21
CA PRO A 84 3.57 -7.34 19.91
C PRO A 84 4.04 -5.89 20.00
N ALA A 85 5.23 -5.64 19.46
CA ALA A 85 5.76 -4.33 19.18
C ALA A 85 4.72 -3.50 18.40
N LYS A 86 4.04 -2.54 19.06
CA LYS A 86 3.09 -1.63 18.43
C LYS A 86 3.80 -0.34 18.01
N GLY A 87 4.69 -0.45 17.04
CA GLY A 87 5.24 0.70 16.34
C GLY A 87 4.32 1.14 15.19
N PRO A 88 4.41 2.41 14.74
CA PRO A 88 3.83 2.82 13.47
C PRO A 88 4.46 2.04 12.30
N THR A 89 3.69 1.79 11.24
CA THR A 89 4.18 1.11 10.05
C THR A 89 5.32 1.91 9.41
N ARG A 90 6.32 1.21 8.87
CA ARG A 90 7.45 1.81 8.15
C ARG A 90 7.58 1.22 6.76
N MET A 91 8.11 2.02 5.83
CA MET A 91 8.39 1.58 4.48
C MET A 91 9.89 1.63 4.20
N LEU A 92 10.43 0.57 3.61
CA LEU A 92 11.74 0.61 2.96
C LEU A 92 11.55 1.10 1.53
N ILE A 93 12.25 2.18 1.16
CA ILE A 93 12.20 2.76 -0.17
C ILE A 93 13.53 2.53 -0.87
N VAL A 94 13.46 2.04 -2.11
CA VAL A 94 14.64 1.83 -2.96
C VAL A 94 14.48 2.66 -4.23
N VAL A 95 15.48 3.50 -4.50
CA VAL A 95 15.55 4.36 -5.69
C VAL A 95 16.76 3.96 -6.50
N THR A 96 16.56 3.74 -7.80
CA THR A 96 17.65 3.45 -8.75
C THR A 96 17.47 4.31 -10.00
N PRO A 97 18.57 4.65 -10.71
CA PRO A 97 18.50 5.47 -11.91
C PRO A 97 17.56 4.87 -12.96
N GLY A 98 16.63 5.68 -13.45
CA GLY A 98 15.74 5.32 -14.56
C GLY A 98 14.63 4.32 -14.24
N ASN A 99 14.46 3.91 -12.98
CA ASN A 99 13.39 3.02 -12.56
C ASN A 99 12.40 3.72 -11.62
N PRO A 100 11.12 3.30 -11.59
CA PRO A 100 10.18 3.71 -10.56
C PRO A 100 10.69 3.38 -9.15
N ARG A 101 10.30 4.21 -8.18
CA ARG A 101 10.69 4.01 -6.78
C ARG A 101 9.96 2.81 -6.22
N LEU A 102 10.72 1.91 -5.59
CA LEU A 102 10.17 0.70 -4.99
C LEU A 102 9.84 0.99 -3.54
N SER A 103 8.65 0.58 -3.14
CA SER A 103 8.20 0.67 -1.76
C SER A 103 7.93 -0.73 -1.23
N TYR A 104 8.41 -0.97 -0.01
CA TYR A 104 8.18 -2.21 0.70
C TYR A 104 7.72 -1.91 2.13
N PHE A 105 6.65 -2.55 2.57
CA PHE A 105 6.13 -2.41 3.93
C PHE A 105 6.89 -3.31 4.89
N VAL A 106 7.43 -2.75 5.97
CA VAL A 106 8.14 -3.50 7.01
C VAL A 106 7.13 -4.24 7.88
N ASN A 107 7.31 -5.56 8.03
CA ASN A 107 6.45 -6.42 8.84
C ASN A 107 7.15 -6.89 10.11
N ILE A 108 8.42 -7.30 10.00
CA ILE A 108 9.18 -7.90 11.09
C ILE A 108 10.58 -7.29 11.10
N SER A 109 11.01 -6.88 12.29
CA SER A 109 12.37 -6.48 12.59
C SER A 109 12.91 -7.36 13.72
N SER A 110 14.13 -7.87 13.55
CA SER A 110 14.80 -8.67 14.57
C SER A 110 16.24 -8.21 14.75
N LEU A 111 16.64 -8.01 15.99
CA LEU A 111 17.98 -7.57 16.37
C LEU A 111 18.73 -8.74 17.01
N SER A 112 19.89 -9.09 16.46
CA SER A 112 20.74 -10.18 16.94
C SER A 112 22.17 -9.70 17.17
N GLY A 113 22.95 -10.48 17.92
CA GLY A 113 24.37 -10.24 18.14
C GLY A 113 24.94 -11.15 19.22
N ILE A 114 26.27 -11.33 19.24
CA ILE A 114 26.92 -12.31 20.14
C ILE A 114 27.09 -11.76 21.55
N SER A 115 27.66 -10.56 21.66
CA SER A 115 27.94 -9.91 22.96
C SER A 115 26.97 -8.77 23.28
N ALA A 116 26.45 -8.13 22.23
CA ALA A 116 25.40 -7.12 22.28
C ALA A 116 24.63 -7.18 20.96
N PRO A 117 23.35 -6.80 20.93
CA PRO A 117 22.61 -6.68 19.69
C PRO A 117 23.26 -5.64 18.76
N ASP A 118 23.71 -6.07 17.60
CA ASP A 118 24.48 -5.26 16.65
C ASP A 118 24.11 -5.49 15.18
N GLN A 119 23.25 -6.48 14.90
CA GLN A 119 22.81 -6.83 13.56
C GLN A 119 21.28 -6.80 13.48
N LEU A 120 20.75 -5.97 12.60
CA LEU A 120 19.31 -5.82 12.37
C LEU A 120 18.91 -6.52 11.07
N THR A 121 18.01 -7.48 11.19
CA THR A 121 17.32 -8.10 10.04
C THR A 121 15.91 -7.52 9.96
N VAL A 122 15.55 -7.02 8.78
CA VAL A 122 14.21 -6.48 8.49
C VAL A 122 13.61 -7.32 7.38
N LYS A 123 12.36 -7.72 7.58
CA LYS A 123 11.54 -8.44 6.62
C LYS A 123 10.25 -7.70 6.37
N GLY A 124 9.75 -7.82 5.15
CA GLY A 124 8.49 -7.20 4.79
C GLY A 124 8.03 -7.60 3.42
N VAL A 125 7.09 -6.85 2.88
CA VAL A 125 6.35 -7.18 1.65
C VAL A 125 6.39 -6.02 0.68
N ASP A 126 6.28 -6.31 -0.61
CA ASP A 126 6.23 -5.27 -1.64
C ASP A 126 4.97 -4.39 -1.55
N GLY A 127 5.01 -3.27 -2.28
CA GLY A 127 3.90 -2.32 -2.32
C GLY A 127 2.59 -2.91 -2.85
N LEU A 128 2.62 -4.05 -3.55
CA LEU A 128 1.42 -4.71 -4.05
C LEU A 128 0.55 -5.23 -2.90
N ASP A 129 1.16 -5.65 -1.79
CA ASP A 129 0.46 -6.11 -0.59
C ASP A 129 -0.42 -5.01 0.02
N CYS A 130 -0.17 -3.73 -0.32
CA CYS A 130 -1.06 -2.65 0.12
C CYS A 130 -2.50 -2.85 -0.36
N LEU A 131 -2.71 -3.52 -1.51
CA LEU A 131 -4.04 -3.81 -2.04
C LEU A 131 -4.79 -4.88 -1.23
N ALA A 132 -4.09 -5.61 -0.37
CA ALA A 132 -4.69 -6.51 0.62
C ALA A 132 -5.23 -5.74 1.85
N PHE A 133 -4.88 -4.47 2.03
CA PHE A 133 -5.46 -3.64 3.10
C PHE A 133 -6.77 -2.96 2.69
N TRP A 134 -7.11 -2.95 1.40
CA TRP A 134 -8.33 -2.31 0.91
C TRP A 134 -9.42 -3.34 0.65
N PRO A 135 -10.64 -3.14 1.20
CA PRO A 135 -11.77 -4.00 0.86
C PRO A 135 -12.15 -3.80 -0.61
N GLY A 136 -12.44 -4.90 -1.30
CA GLY A 136 -12.98 -4.89 -2.65
C GLY A 136 -14.46 -4.51 -2.62
N VAL A 137 -14.81 -3.26 -2.86
CA VAL A 137 -16.18 -2.83 -2.60
C VAL A 137 -17.10 -3.21 -3.77
N SER A 138 -18.03 -4.15 -3.53
CA SER A 138 -19.00 -4.58 -4.56
C SER A 138 -20.11 -3.57 -4.82
N ILE A 139 -20.50 -2.76 -3.82
CA ILE A 139 -21.54 -1.72 -3.92
C ILE A 139 -21.01 -0.34 -3.48
N PRO A 140 -20.10 0.28 -4.27
CA PRO A 140 -19.40 1.50 -3.88
C PRO A 140 -20.33 2.64 -3.43
N VAL A 141 -21.41 2.87 -4.18
CA VAL A 141 -22.37 3.96 -3.94
C VAL A 141 -23.07 3.87 -2.58
N GLU A 142 -23.29 2.66 -2.05
CA GLU A 142 -23.92 2.49 -0.73
C GLU A 142 -22.90 2.58 0.41
N VAL A 143 -21.67 2.13 0.18
CA VAL A 143 -20.56 2.31 1.13
C VAL A 143 -20.23 3.78 1.31
N GLU A 144 -20.25 4.58 0.24
CA GLU A 144 -20.03 6.04 0.29
C GLU A 144 -21.05 6.78 1.16
N LYS A 145 -22.30 6.29 1.20
CA LYS A 145 -23.38 6.89 1.99
C LYS A 145 -23.41 6.38 3.43
N ALA A 146 -22.68 5.31 3.73
CA ALA A 146 -22.66 4.76 5.07
C ALA A 146 -22.02 5.75 6.03
N THR A 147 -22.49 5.74 7.27
CA THR A 147 -22.00 6.64 8.32
C THR A 147 -21.68 5.84 9.57
N PHE A 148 -20.59 6.22 10.22
CA PHE A 148 -20.23 5.66 11.50
C PHE A 148 -21.20 6.15 12.58
N SER A 149 -21.73 5.21 13.35
CA SER A 149 -22.58 5.45 14.51
C SER A 149 -22.07 4.64 15.70
N ASP A 150 -22.46 5.06 16.91
CA ASP A 150 -22.11 4.36 18.14
C ASP A 150 -23.12 3.23 18.41
N TRP A 151 -22.59 2.03 18.57
CA TRP A 151 -23.34 0.80 18.79
C TRP A 151 -23.00 0.28 20.18
N SER A 152 -24.02 0.21 21.04
CA SER A 152 -23.92 -0.40 22.37
C SER A 152 -24.36 -1.87 22.37
N THR A 153 -24.96 -2.35 21.29
CA THR A 153 -25.47 -3.72 21.15
C THR A 153 -25.10 -4.31 19.81
N ASP A 154 -24.98 -5.63 19.76
CA ASP A 154 -24.88 -6.37 18.50
C ASP A 154 -26.23 -6.49 17.77
N ALA A 155 -26.23 -7.17 16.62
CA ALA A 155 -27.43 -7.39 15.83
C ALA A 155 -28.49 -8.27 16.52
N SER A 156 -28.12 -8.99 17.57
CA SER A 156 -29.03 -9.81 18.38
C SER A 156 -29.58 -9.08 19.62
N GLY A 157 -29.10 -7.85 19.88
CA GLY A 157 -29.48 -7.04 21.04
C GLY A 157 -28.61 -7.28 22.28
N ILE A 158 -27.56 -8.10 22.19
CA ILE A 158 -26.62 -8.33 23.29
C ILE A 158 -25.72 -7.10 23.42
N GLN A 159 -25.59 -6.57 24.63
CA GLN A 159 -24.74 -5.42 24.88
C GLN A 159 -23.25 -5.74 24.70
N TYR A 160 -22.55 -4.83 24.04
CA TYR A 160 -21.09 -4.83 24.05
C TYR A 160 -20.59 -4.32 25.40
N GLU A 161 -19.50 -4.92 25.89
CA GLU A 161 -18.79 -4.42 27.07
C GLU A 161 -18.28 -2.97 26.89
N LYS A 162 -17.95 -2.60 25.64
CA LYS A 162 -17.56 -1.24 25.24
C LYS A 162 -18.33 -0.84 23.99
N THR A 163 -18.84 0.39 23.98
CA THR A 163 -19.45 0.99 22.80
C THR A 163 -18.48 0.93 21.62
N ARG A 164 -18.98 0.48 20.48
CA ARG A 164 -18.21 0.35 19.24
C ARG A 164 -18.69 1.38 18.24
N ARG A 165 -17.76 2.01 17.51
CA ARG A 165 -18.09 2.89 16.40
C ARG A 165 -18.10 2.08 15.11
N LEU A 166 -19.26 1.84 14.54
CA LEU A 166 -19.46 0.95 13.40
C LEU A 166 -20.24 1.65 12.29
N ALA A 167 -19.93 1.31 11.04
CA ALA A 167 -20.72 1.69 9.87
C ALA A 167 -21.36 0.43 9.28
N ARG A 168 -22.65 0.50 8.99
CA ARG A 168 -23.37 -0.60 8.34
C ARG A 168 -23.23 -0.46 6.83
N VAL A 169 -22.56 -1.42 6.21
CA VAL A 169 -22.38 -1.49 4.76
C VAL A 169 -23.09 -2.72 4.19
N PRO A 170 -23.77 -2.61 3.04
CA PRO A 170 -24.31 -3.77 2.36
C PRO A 170 -23.19 -4.54 1.67
N LEU A 171 -23.28 -5.87 1.68
CA LEU A 171 -22.39 -6.78 0.97
C LEU A 171 -23.18 -7.51 -0.11
N ALA A 172 -22.55 -7.78 -1.24
CA ALA A 172 -23.16 -8.53 -2.33
C ALA A 172 -23.27 -10.03 -1.98
N THR A 173 -24.49 -10.52 -1.76
CA THR A 173 -24.75 -11.93 -1.43
C THR A 173 -24.98 -12.83 -2.66
N VAL A 174 -25.25 -12.23 -3.83
CA VAL A 174 -25.47 -12.95 -5.11
C VAL A 174 -24.59 -12.27 -6.17
N ALA A 175 -23.94 -13.06 -7.02
CA ALA A 175 -23.04 -12.54 -8.06
C ALA A 175 -23.75 -11.73 -9.14
N ASP A 176 -25.03 -12.05 -9.37
CA ASP A 176 -25.84 -11.49 -10.44
C ASP A 176 -26.22 -10.04 -10.09
N GLY A 177 -25.83 -9.09 -10.95
CA GLY A 177 -26.00 -7.64 -10.75
C GLY A 177 -24.76 -6.86 -10.33
N TYR A 178 -23.68 -7.52 -9.88
CA TYR A 178 -22.44 -6.87 -9.45
C TYR A 178 -21.22 -7.24 -10.32
N THR A 179 -21.43 -7.94 -11.43
CA THR A 179 -20.36 -8.28 -12.37
C THR A 179 -20.06 -7.09 -13.27
N LEU A 180 -18.79 -6.66 -13.29
CA LEU A 180 -18.31 -5.63 -14.20
C LEU A 180 -17.91 -6.27 -15.53
N TYR A 181 -18.31 -5.64 -16.64
CA TYR A 181 -17.99 -6.09 -17.98
C TYR A 181 -17.29 -5.00 -18.79
N GLY A 182 -16.31 -5.40 -19.59
CA GLY A 182 -15.56 -4.54 -20.49
C GLY A 182 -14.12 -4.98 -20.64
N LYS A 183 -13.30 -4.11 -21.21
CA LYS A 183 -11.86 -4.34 -21.40
C LYS A 183 -11.15 -4.54 -20.07
N ALA A 184 -10.29 -5.55 -19.98
CA ALA A 184 -9.68 -5.99 -18.73
C ALA A 184 -8.98 -4.87 -17.96
N ARG A 185 -8.13 -4.07 -18.63
CA ARG A 185 -7.38 -3.01 -17.96
C ARG A 185 -8.33 -1.95 -17.40
N THR A 186 -9.33 -1.56 -18.18
CA THR A 186 -10.35 -0.57 -17.81
C THR A 186 -11.21 -1.06 -16.66
N VAL A 187 -11.69 -2.31 -16.71
CA VAL A 187 -12.53 -2.91 -15.68
C VAL A 187 -11.77 -3.02 -14.35
N ILE A 188 -10.53 -3.51 -14.39
CA ILE A 188 -9.70 -3.64 -13.18
C ILE A 188 -9.37 -2.27 -12.58
N ARG A 189 -8.92 -1.30 -13.39
CA ARG A 189 -8.66 0.07 -12.92
C ARG A 189 -9.91 0.70 -12.29
N ARG A 190 -11.06 0.51 -12.93
CA ARG A 190 -12.34 1.00 -12.43
C ARG A 190 -12.69 0.37 -11.09
N PHE A 191 -12.59 -0.95 -10.95
CA PHE A 191 -12.91 -1.65 -9.71
C PHE A 191 -12.03 -1.19 -8.53
N ILE A 192 -10.72 -1.07 -8.76
CA ILE A 192 -9.77 -0.59 -7.74
C ILE A 192 -10.13 0.84 -7.33
N GLN A 193 -10.31 1.75 -8.30
CA GLN A 193 -10.64 3.15 -8.00
C GLN A 193 -12.01 3.29 -7.32
N ASP A 194 -13.01 2.52 -7.75
CA ASP A 194 -14.34 2.52 -7.12
C ASP A 194 -14.27 2.04 -5.66
N SER A 195 -13.42 1.06 -5.35
CA SER A 195 -13.17 0.59 -3.99
C SER A 195 -12.47 1.67 -3.14
N PHE A 196 -11.44 2.32 -3.68
CA PHE A 196 -10.74 3.41 -3.00
C PHE A 196 -11.66 4.59 -2.73
N ASP A 197 -12.42 5.05 -3.72
CA ASP A 197 -13.34 6.19 -3.58
C ASP A 197 -14.38 5.91 -2.50
N ALA A 198 -14.92 4.69 -2.45
CA ALA A 198 -15.91 4.30 -1.46
C ALA A 198 -15.37 4.30 -0.02
N VAL A 199 -14.18 3.72 0.18
CA VAL A 199 -13.53 3.71 1.48
C VAL A 199 -13.10 5.10 1.91
N ASN A 200 -12.51 5.89 0.99
CA ASN A 200 -12.11 7.26 1.27
C ASN A 200 -13.31 8.12 1.66
N ALA A 201 -14.45 7.99 0.98
CA ALA A 201 -15.68 8.70 1.36
C ALA A 201 -16.20 8.29 2.74
N LEU A 202 -16.28 6.98 3.02
CA LEU A 202 -16.74 6.46 4.31
C LEU A 202 -15.85 6.93 5.48
N MET A 203 -14.54 6.97 5.26
CA MET A 203 -13.57 7.40 6.27
C MET A 203 -13.45 8.93 6.40
N GLY A 204 -14.08 9.70 5.50
CA GLY A 204 -13.97 11.14 5.46
C GLY A 204 -12.64 11.65 4.90
N TRP A 205 -11.95 10.84 4.10
CA TRP A 205 -10.68 11.14 3.43
C TRP A 205 -10.87 11.68 2.00
N THR A 206 -12.08 12.10 1.62
CA THR A 206 -12.32 12.73 0.32
C THR A 206 -11.53 14.03 0.20
N GLY A 207 -10.70 14.15 -0.86
CA GLY A 207 -9.76 15.27 -1.02
C GLY A 207 -8.42 15.06 -0.33
N ASP A 208 -8.30 14.03 0.51
CA ASP A 208 -7.09 13.62 1.19
C ASP A 208 -6.85 12.11 0.98
N GLU A 209 -6.93 11.66 -0.28
CA GLU A 209 -6.86 10.24 -0.62
C GLU A 209 -5.48 9.63 -0.30
N HIS A 210 -5.40 8.40 0.19
CA HIS A 210 -4.10 7.75 0.47
C HIS A 210 -3.56 6.93 -0.71
N ALA A 211 -4.43 6.48 -1.60
CA ALA A 211 -4.08 5.73 -2.79
C ALA A 211 -4.99 6.12 -3.97
N VAL A 212 -4.43 6.11 -5.18
CA VAL A 212 -5.16 6.38 -6.43
C VAL A 212 -4.71 5.43 -7.54
N VAL A 213 -5.56 5.26 -8.54
CA VAL A 213 -5.24 4.48 -9.73
C VAL A 213 -4.78 5.40 -10.86
N ASP A 214 -3.70 5.03 -11.54
CA ASP A 214 -3.30 5.70 -12.77
C ASP A 214 -4.12 5.18 -13.97
N PHE A 215 -4.88 6.08 -14.57
CA PHE A 215 -5.64 5.89 -15.79
C PHE A 215 -4.85 6.26 -17.05
N GLY A 216 -3.59 6.67 -16.90
CA GLY A 216 -2.68 6.98 -18.00
C GLY A 216 -2.35 5.78 -18.91
N GLY A 217 -1.57 6.08 -19.94
CA GLY A 217 -1.18 5.13 -20.98
C GLY A 217 -2.01 5.22 -22.26
N GLY A 218 -1.62 4.43 -23.27
CA GLY A 218 -2.34 4.35 -24.55
C GLY A 218 -3.70 3.66 -24.43
N PRO A 219 -4.49 3.57 -25.52
CA PRO A 219 -5.80 2.90 -25.53
C PRO A 219 -5.77 1.48 -24.95
N ASP A 220 -6.86 1.06 -24.33
CA ASP A 220 -6.98 -0.30 -23.77
C ASP A 220 -7.23 -1.33 -24.88
N THR A 221 -6.19 -2.10 -25.20
CA THR A 221 -6.23 -3.14 -26.24
C THR A 221 -6.50 -4.54 -25.70
N THR A 222 -6.81 -4.68 -24.40
CA THR A 222 -6.98 -6.00 -23.77
C THR A 222 -8.25 -6.73 -24.23
N SER A 223 -8.34 -8.02 -23.92
CA SER A 223 -9.58 -8.77 -24.09
C SER A 223 -10.66 -8.26 -23.13
N GLU A 224 -11.92 -8.51 -23.48
CA GLU A 224 -13.02 -8.24 -22.58
C GLU A 224 -13.11 -9.34 -21.52
N ILE A 225 -13.44 -8.94 -20.29
CA ILE A 225 -13.62 -9.85 -19.16
C ILE A 225 -14.95 -9.57 -18.46
N TYR A 226 -15.39 -10.59 -17.72
CA TYR A 226 -16.40 -10.46 -16.68
C TYR A 226 -15.67 -10.53 -15.34
N LEU A 227 -15.60 -9.41 -14.63
CA LEU A 227 -15.05 -9.34 -13.28
C LEU A 227 -16.18 -9.45 -12.28
N ARG A 228 -16.29 -10.59 -11.61
CA ARG A 228 -17.17 -10.75 -10.46
C ARG A 228 -16.52 -10.04 -9.27
N THR A 229 -17.17 -8.99 -8.77
CA THR A 229 -16.73 -8.33 -7.52
C THR A 229 -16.98 -9.25 -6.33
N SER A 230 -16.08 -9.25 -5.35
CA SER A 230 -16.32 -9.80 -4.01
C SER A 230 -15.96 -8.76 -2.96
N ASP A 231 -16.65 -8.80 -1.82
CA ASP A 231 -16.36 -7.93 -0.66
C ASP A 231 -15.18 -8.43 0.20
N ASP A 232 -14.26 -9.16 -0.42
CA ASP A 232 -12.98 -9.57 0.18
C ASP A 232 -11.97 -8.41 0.04
N TYR A 233 -10.72 -8.70 -0.30
CA TYR A 233 -9.72 -7.67 -0.60
C TYR A 233 -9.66 -7.34 -2.09
N VAL A 234 -9.23 -6.11 -2.39
CA VAL A 234 -9.05 -5.65 -3.77
C VAL A 234 -8.12 -6.60 -4.53
N TRP A 235 -6.98 -6.96 -3.94
CA TRP A 235 -6.01 -7.84 -4.59
C TRP A 235 -6.58 -9.23 -4.91
N ASP A 236 -7.23 -9.86 -3.93
CA ASP A 236 -7.82 -11.20 -4.09
C ASP A 236 -8.86 -11.25 -5.21
N THR A 237 -9.61 -10.15 -5.38
CA THR A 237 -10.61 -10.04 -6.45
C THR A 237 -9.96 -9.94 -7.84
N ILE A 238 -8.86 -9.20 -7.97
CA ILE A 238 -8.29 -8.86 -9.29
C ILE A 238 -7.10 -9.72 -9.72
N ALA A 239 -6.43 -10.42 -8.80
CA ALA A 239 -5.17 -11.12 -9.10
C ALA A 239 -5.33 -12.15 -10.22
N GLY A 240 -6.35 -13.01 -10.14
CA GLY A 240 -6.66 -14.02 -11.15
C GLY A 240 -7.05 -13.41 -12.50
N PRO A 241 -8.05 -12.50 -12.55
CA PRO A 241 -8.42 -11.79 -13.78
C PRO A 241 -7.27 -11.03 -14.43
N ALA A 242 -6.46 -10.31 -13.65
CA ALA A 242 -5.29 -9.58 -14.15
C ALA A 242 -4.30 -10.54 -14.84
N LYS A 243 -3.98 -11.66 -14.18
CA LYS A 243 -3.10 -12.70 -14.73
C LYS A 243 -3.62 -13.28 -16.03
N ASN A 244 -4.91 -13.63 -16.07
CA ASN A 244 -5.54 -14.24 -17.25
C ASN A 244 -5.62 -13.28 -18.43
N SER A 245 -5.65 -11.97 -18.17
CA SER A 245 -5.67 -10.93 -19.20
C SER A 245 -4.28 -10.41 -19.59
N GLY A 246 -3.20 -11.01 -19.09
CA GLY A 246 -1.83 -10.57 -19.37
C GLY A 246 -1.54 -9.15 -18.85
N LEU A 247 -2.17 -8.77 -17.75
CA LEU A 247 -1.96 -7.50 -17.09
C LEU A 247 -0.97 -7.65 -15.94
N TYR A 248 -0.20 -6.60 -15.69
CA TYR A 248 0.70 -6.45 -14.56
C TYR A 248 0.20 -5.31 -13.67
N VAL A 249 -0.10 -5.63 -12.42
CA VAL A 249 -0.49 -4.66 -11.39
C VAL A 249 0.72 -4.41 -10.50
N HIS A 250 1.04 -3.14 -10.27
CA HIS A 250 2.06 -2.73 -9.31
C HIS A 250 1.67 -1.43 -8.63
N VAL A 251 2.29 -1.18 -7.49
CA VAL A 251 2.05 0.01 -6.68
C VAL A 251 3.37 0.75 -6.53
N ASP A 252 3.37 1.99 -7.00
CA ASP A 252 4.48 2.91 -6.84
C ASP A 252 4.19 3.89 -5.72
N LEU A 253 5.22 4.29 -4.99
CA LEU A 253 5.14 5.49 -4.18
C LEU A 253 5.41 6.68 -5.09
N TRP A 254 4.54 7.68 -5.15
CA TRP A 254 4.71 8.98 -5.82
C TRP A 254 5.10 10.05 -4.81
N TRP A 255 5.96 10.98 -5.20
CA TRP A 255 6.54 11.99 -4.33
C TRP A 255 6.35 13.38 -4.94
N PRO A 256 6.13 14.42 -4.12
CA PRO A 256 6.08 15.80 -4.61
C PRO A 256 7.25 16.13 -5.55
N GLY A 257 6.90 16.64 -6.73
CA GLY A 257 7.83 16.93 -7.82
C GLY A 257 7.99 15.82 -8.87
N ASP A 258 7.40 14.65 -8.67
CA ASP A 258 7.32 13.62 -9.72
C ASP A 258 6.37 14.05 -10.86
N PRO A 259 6.48 13.41 -12.04
CA PRO A 259 5.54 13.63 -13.13
C PRO A 259 4.09 13.46 -12.70
N ALA A 260 3.22 14.31 -13.22
CA ALA A 260 1.80 14.27 -12.91
C ALA A 260 1.17 12.94 -13.34
N VAL A 261 0.26 12.44 -12.52
CA VAL A 261 -0.43 11.16 -12.73
C VAL A 261 -1.80 11.41 -13.34
N THR A 262 -2.24 10.55 -14.26
CA THR A 262 -3.56 10.69 -14.88
C THR A 262 -4.58 9.98 -14.01
N VAL A 263 -5.42 10.71 -13.29
CA VAL A 263 -6.42 10.14 -12.38
C VAL A 263 -7.82 10.36 -12.90
N ARG A 264 -8.77 9.55 -12.44
CA ARG A 264 -10.19 9.77 -12.71
C ARG A 264 -10.68 11.04 -11.99
N LYS A 265 -11.39 11.92 -12.71
CA LYS A 265 -11.95 13.17 -12.18
C LYS A 265 -13.16 12.90 -11.30
N ASP A 266 -14.09 12.10 -11.79
CA ASP A 266 -15.26 11.65 -11.05
C ASP A 266 -15.77 10.32 -11.62
N ARG A 267 -16.55 9.58 -10.82
CA ARG A 267 -17.08 8.26 -11.21
C ARG A 267 -18.03 8.32 -12.41
N ALA A 268 -18.80 9.41 -12.57
CA ALA A 268 -19.92 9.47 -13.51
C ALA A 268 -19.50 9.89 -14.92
N SER A 269 -18.53 10.79 -15.05
CA SER A 269 -18.11 11.37 -16.33
C SER A 269 -17.15 10.46 -17.10
N GLY A 270 -16.39 9.61 -16.40
CA GLY A 270 -15.29 8.85 -16.99
C GLY A 270 -14.13 9.74 -17.48
N GLU A 271 -14.18 11.05 -17.20
CA GLU A 271 -13.10 11.98 -17.53
C GLU A 271 -11.88 11.71 -16.66
N THR A 272 -10.70 11.92 -17.24
CA THR A 272 -9.43 11.87 -16.52
C THR A 272 -8.80 13.25 -16.48
N VAL A 273 -8.04 13.52 -15.43
CA VAL A 273 -7.30 14.76 -15.21
C VAL A 273 -5.88 14.44 -14.78
N SER A 274 -4.95 15.30 -15.16
CA SER A 274 -3.58 15.23 -14.65
C SER A 274 -3.54 15.83 -13.24
N LYS A 275 -3.10 15.07 -12.25
CA LYS A 275 -3.04 15.48 -10.84
C LYS A 275 -1.62 15.34 -10.30
N THR A 276 -1.26 16.28 -9.44
CA THR A 276 -0.06 16.27 -8.59
C THR A 276 -0.51 16.49 -7.15
N TRP A 277 0.36 16.15 -6.21
CA TRP A 277 0.09 16.29 -4.77
C TRP A 277 1.24 16.99 -4.05
N GLU A 278 0.93 17.59 -2.91
CA GLU A 278 1.94 18.21 -2.02
C GLU A 278 2.50 17.21 -1.00
N ARG A 279 2.01 15.97 -1.02
CA ARG A 279 2.44 14.86 -0.16
C ARG A 279 2.69 13.57 -0.95
N PRO A 280 3.40 12.59 -0.37
CA PRO A 280 3.52 11.28 -0.97
C PRO A 280 2.16 10.61 -1.18
N MET A 281 2.08 9.78 -2.22
CA MET A 281 0.85 9.11 -2.66
C MET A 281 1.15 7.71 -3.16
N LEU A 282 0.33 6.72 -2.79
CA LEU A 282 0.41 5.40 -3.42
C LEU A 282 -0.33 5.43 -4.76
N ILE A 283 0.36 5.04 -5.83
CA ILE A 283 -0.17 5.01 -7.19
C ILE A 283 -0.25 3.57 -7.66
N VAL A 284 -1.47 3.09 -7.89
CA VAL A 284 -1.71 1.77 -8.45
C VAL A 284 -1.70 1.87 -9.97
N ARG A 285 -0.80 1.13 -10.60
CA ARG A 285 -0.68 1.04 -12.06
C ARG A 285 -1.10 -0.32 -12.53
N VAL A 286 -1.86 -0.34 -13.63
CA VAL A 286 -2.29 -1.57 -14.30
C VAL A 286 -1.83 -1.47 -15.75
N ASP A 287 -0.79 -2.23 -16.10
CA ASP A 287 -0.14 -2.18 -17.40
C ASP A 287 -0.24 -3.52 -18.12
N THR A 288 -0.10 -3.52 -19.44
CA THR A 288 0.01 -4.76 -20.22
C THR A 288 1.38 -5.37 -20.00
N MET A 289 1.44 -6.67 -19.72
CA MET A 289 2.70 -7.40 -19.71
C MET A 289 3.35 -7.30 -21.09
N LYS A 290 4.50 -6.66 -21.16
CA LYS A 290 5.41 -6.88 -22.28
C LYS A 290 6.07 -8.23 -22.04
N GLU A 291 5.83 -9.20 -22.92
CA GLU A 291 6.68 -10.38 -22.98
C GLU A 291 8.11 -9.87 -23.23
N VAL A 292 9.00 -10.15 -22.29
CA VAL A 292 10.46 -10.07 -22.44
C VAL A 292 10.95 -11.50 -22.41
#